data_AF-A0A0S7XQU0-F1
#
_entry.id   AF-A0A0S7XQU0-F1
#
_cell.length_a   1.000
_cell.length_b   1.000
_cell.length_c   1.000
_cell.angle_alpha   90.00
_cell.angle_beta   90.00
_cell.angle_gamma   90.00
#
_symmetry.space_group_name_H-M   'P 1'
#
loop_
_entity.id
_entity.type
_entity.pdbx_description
1 polymer ?
#
loop_
_entity_poly.entity_id
_entity_poly.type
_entity_poly.pdbx_seq_one_letter_code
_entity_poly.pdbx_strand_id
1 'polypeptide(L)'
;MTRLLTRLVAGAPIFLLAIILHEVAHGYVAYLRGDPTAKLAGRLTLDPWKHIDPAGVIVYVVTLLFSRGTFAFGWAKPVPVNPYYLRHGRLDLMYVSIAGPAANILQMLGWGLIFRLLVAVGPSGSLFDVVGDLVLFGVVINAVLLVFNLIPVPPLDGSRVLAWLLPERYAQVLDRIEPFGIMIVFALLFLRVFDFIWPLAAGLVRLVVGF
;
A
#
# COMPACT_ATOMS: atom_id res chain seq x y z
N MET A 1 9.08 -7.66 -25.72
CA MET A 1 8.21 -8.52 -24.89
C MET A 1 8.95 -9.14 -23.70
N THR A 2 10.15 -9.70 -23.89
CA THR A 2 10.97 -10.33 -22.82
C THR A 2 11.33 -9.40 -21.65
N ARG A 3 11.78 -8.17 -21.91
CA ARG A 3 12.17 -7.22 -20.83
C ARG A 3 11.01 -6.80 -19.90
N LEU A 4 9.79 -6.65 -20.44
CA LEU A 4 8.61 -6.29 -19.64
C LEU A 4 8.21 -7.44 -18.70
N LEU A 5 8.15 -8.66 -19.23
CA LEU A 5 7.90 -9.87 -18.45
C LEU A 5 8.94 -10.06 -17.34
N THR A 6 10.23 -9.89 -17.66
CA THR A 6 11.30 -9.96 -16.65
C THR A 6 11.10 -8.92 -15.55
N ARG A 7 10.75 -7.67 -15.90
CA ARG A 7 10.50 -6.60 -14.91
C ARG A 7 9.28 -6.88 -14.03
N LEU A 8 8.19 -7.38 -14.61
CA LEU A 8 6.98 -7.73 -13.85
C LEU A 8 7.23 -8.89 -12.89
N VAL A 9 7.90 -9.94 -13.36
CA VAL A 9 8.24 -11.12 -12.52
C VAL A 9 9.23 -10.75 -11.43
N ALA A 10 10.29 -10.00 -11.75
CA ALA A 10 11.30 -9.58 -10.78
C ALA A 10 10.79 -8.49 -9.82
N GLY A 11 9.80 -7.69 -10.22
CA GLY A 11 9.16 -6.67 -9.38
C GLY A 11 8.11 -7.24 -8.43
N ALA A 12 7.50 -8.39 -8.73
CA ALA A 12 6.45 -8.98 -7.89
C ALA A 12 6.87 -9.19 -6.42
N PRO A 13 8.08 -9.70 -6.10
CA PRO A 13 8.54 -9.80 -4.71
C PRO A 13 8.61 -8.45 -3.99
N ILE A 14 9.02 -7.38 -4.69
CA ILE A 14 9.14 -6.03 -4.14
C ILE A 14 7.76 -5.44 -3.88
N PHE A 15 6.82 -5.65 -4.81
CA PHE A 15 5.42 -5.26 -4.64
C PHE A 15 4.77 -5.97 -3.46
N LEU A 16 4.96 -7.29 -3.36
CA LEU A 16 4.43 -8.09 -2.24
C LEU A 16 5.03 -7.64 -0.92
N LEU A 17 6.34 -7.40 -0.86
CA LEU A 17 7.00 -6.90 0.34
C LEU A 17 6.41 -5.55 0.77
N ALA A 18 6.17 -4.63 -0.17
CA ALA A 18 5.59 -3.32 0.09
C ALA A 18 4.22 -3.41 0.79
N ILE A 19 3.36 -4.32 0.31
CA ILE A 19 2.04 -4.55 0.89
C ILE A 19 2.11 -5.32 2.21
N ILE A 20 2.92 -6.37 2.28
CA ILE A 20 3.04 -7.19 3.50
C ILE A 20 3.56 -6.34 4.66
N LEU A 21 4.60 -5.53 4.45
CA LEU A 21 5.11 -4.66 5.51
C LEU A 21 4.10 -3.58 5.92
N HIS A 22 3.29 -3.08 4.98
CA HIS A 22 2.18 -2.16 5.27
C HIS A 22 1.12 -2.84 6.17
N GLU A 23 0.64 -4.01 5.77
CA GLU A 23 -0.36 -4.79 6.51
C GLU A 23 0.13 -5.25 7.89
N VAL A 24 1.37 -5.74 7.96
CA VAL A 24 2.00 -6.14 9.23
C VAL A 24 2.18 -4.94 10.14
N ALA A 25 2.45 -3.73 9.62
CA ALA A 25 2.52 -2.53 10.43
C ALA A 25 1.18 -2.19 11.09
N HIS A 26 0.05 -2.29 10.35
CA HIS A 26 -1.28 -2.16 10.96
C HIS A 26 -1.47 -3.14 12.11
N GLY A 27 -1.25 -4.44 11.85
CA GLY A 27 -1.41 -5.47 12.86
C GLY A 27 -0.48 -5.30 14.07
N TYR A 28 0.75 -4.87 13.83
CA TYR A 28 1.74 -4.67 14.88
C TYR A 28 1.34 -3.50 15.78
N VAL A 29 0.92 -2.38 15.20
CA VAL A 29 0.43 -1.23 15.98
C VAL A 29 -0.87 -1.59 16.70
N ALA A 30 -1.79 -2.33 16.07
CA ALA A 30 -3.01 -2.81 16.72
C ALA A 30 -2.68 -3.67 17.95
N TYR A 31 -1.71 -4.57 17.83
CA TYR A 31 -1.19 -5.38 18.94
C TYR A 31 -0.62 -4.52 20.08
N LEU A 32 0.19 -3.52 19.76
CA LEU A 32 0.71 -2.58 20.76
C LEU A 32 -0.40 -1.76 21.46
N ARG A 33 -1.50 -1.49 20.74
CA ARG A 33 -2.69 -0.78 21.26
C ARG A 33 -3.66 -1.69 22.01
N GLY A 34 -3.40 -3.00 22.06
CA GLY A 34 -4.15 -3.96 22.87
C GLY A 34 -4.96 -4.98 22.10
N ASP A 35 -4.98 -4.94 20.76
CA ASP A 35 -5.71 -5.89 19.92
C ASP A 35 -4.85 -7.09 19.51
N PRO A 36 -5.06 -8.30 20.09
CA PRO A 36 -4.30 -9.48 19.75
C PRO A 36 -4.78 -10.17 18.47
N THR A 37 -5.86 -9.71 17.81
CA THR A 37 -6.56 -10.42 16.74
C THR A 37 -5.64 -10.83 15.59
N ALA A 38 -4.85 -9.88 15.06
CA ALA A 38 -3.87 -10.15 14.00
C ALA A 38 -2.81 -11.18 14.40
N LYS A 39 -2.33 -11.10 15.65
CA LYS A 39 -1.33 -12.02 16.20
C LYS A 39 -1.89 -13.43 16.35
N LEU A 40 -3.06 -13.56 16.95
CA LEU A 40 -3.73 -14.85 17.16
C LEU A 40 -4.14 -15.51 15.84
N ALA A 41 -4.49 -14.72 14.82
CA ALA A 41 -4.75 -15.20 13.47
C ALA A 41 -3.47 -15.60 12.69
N GLY A 42 -2.28 -15.46 13.29
CA GLY A 42 -1.00 -15.74 12.64
C GLY A 42 -0.70 -14.81 11.46
N ARG A 43 -1.22 -13.57 11.50
CA ARG A 43 -1.10 -12.58 10.42
C ARG A 43 0.07 -11.61 10.60
N LEU A 44 0.70 -11.58 11.77
CA LEU A 44 1.95 -10.83 12.00
C LEU A 44 3.16 -11.63 11.49
N THR A 45 3.27 -11.75 10.17
CA THR A 45 4.30 -12.56 9.50
C THR A 45 4.67 -11.96 8.15
N LEU A 46 5.88 -12.23 7.67
CA LEU A 46 6.30 -11.84 6.32
C LEU A 46 5.96 -12.89 5.26
N ASP A 47 5.27 -13.97 5.63
CA ASP A 47 4.83 -15.01 4.71
C ASP A 47 3.79 -14.46 3.71
N PRO A 48 4.11 -14.38 2.40
CA PRO A 48 3.21 -13.83 1.40
C PRO A 48 1.92 -14.62 1.26
N TRP A 49 1.95 -15.93 1.49
CA TRP A 49 0.77 -16.80 1.34
C TRP A 49 -0.34 -16.45 2.32
N LYS A 50 0.02 -15.89 3.48
CA LYS A 50 -0.96 -15.43 4.48
C LYS A 50 -1.67 -14.16 4.04
N HIS A 51 -1.05 -13.36 3.17
CA HIS A 51 -1.50 -12.02 2.75
C HIS A 51 -2.18 -12.00 1.38
N ILE A 52 -2.18 -13.11 0.65
CA ILE A 52 -2.86 -13.20 -0.64
C ILE A 52 -4.37 -13.39 -0.42
N ASP A 53 -5.17 -12.57 -1.08
CA ASP A 53 -6.61 -12.78 -1.26
C ASP A 53 -6.86 -13.38 -2.66
N PRO A 54 -7.38 -14.61 -2.78
CA PRO A 54 -7.72 -15.20 -4.07
C PRO A 54 -8.67 -14.34 -4.90
N ALA A 55 -9.63 -13.65 -4.28
CA ALA A 55 -10.56 -12.77 -4.99
C ALA A 55 -9.81 -11.55 -5.56
N GLY A 56 -8.92 -10.95 -4.77
CA GLY A 56 -8.08 -9.83 -5.20
C GLY A 56 -7.15 -10.21 -6.36
N VAL A 57 -6.58 -11.41 -6.33
CA VAL A 57 -5.76 -11.94 -7.44
C VAL A 57 -6.59 -12.18 -8.69
N ILE A 58 -7.79 -12.76 -8.57
CA ILE A 58 -8.69 -12.98 -9.71
C ILE A 58 -9.05 -11.63 -10.35
N VAL A 59 -9.44 -10.64 -9.55
CA VAL A 59 -9.79 -9.31 -10.08
C VAL A 59 -8.59 -8.64 -10.74
N TYR A 60 -7.38 -8.80 -10.18
CA TYR A 60 -6.15 -8.33 -10.81
C TYR A 60 -5.94 -8.92 -12.20
N VAL A 61 -6.04 -10.24 -12.33
CA VAL A 61 -5.87 -10.93 -13.61
C VAL A 61 -6.95 -10.51 -14.61
N VAL A 62 -8.22 -10.47 -14.18
CA VAL A 62 -9.33 -10.07 -15.04
C VAL A 62 -9.14 -8.63 -15.54
N THR A 63 -8.88 -7.68 -14.65
CA THR A 63 -8.69 -6.27 -15.04
C THR A 63 -7.48 -6.11 -15.97
N LEU A 64 -6.38 -6.81 -15.71
CA LEU A 64 -5.20 -6.82 -16.58
C LEU A 64 -5.50 -7.34 -17.98
N LEU A 65 -6.25 -8.43 -18.11
CA LEU A 65 -6.59 -9.04 -19.40
C LEU A 65 -7.55 -8.17 -20.20
N PHE A 66 -8.64 -7.70 -19.58
CA PHE A 66 -9.67 -6.90 -20.25
C PHE A 66 -9.17 -5.52 -20.64
N SER A 67 -8.24 -4.94 -19.86
CA SER A 67 -7.60 -3.66 -20.20
C SER A 67 -6.47 -3.80 -21.25
N ARG A 68 -6.18 -5.02 -21.72
CA ARG A 68 -5.03 -5.34 -22.59
C ARG A 68 -3.70 -4.88 -22.00
N GLY A 69 -3.54 -5.03 -20.69
CA GLY A 69 -2.32 -4.70 -19.96
C GLY A 69 -2.13 -3.20 -19.66
N THR A 70 -3.11 -2.36 -19.98
CA THR A 70 -3.05 -0.93 -19.64
C THR A 70 -3.39 -0.64 -18.18
N PHE A 71 -4.12 -1.54 -17.55
CA PHE A 71 -4.66 -1.35 -16.21
C PHE A 71 -4.81 -2.67 -15.46
N ALA A 72 -4.43 -2.71 -14.19
CA ALA A 72 -4.68 -3.86 -13.32
C ALA A 72 -4.97 -3.41 -11.89
N PHE A 73 -5.98 -4.02 -11.27
CA PHE A 73 -6.39 -3.73 -9.90
C PHE A 73 -6.60 -5.01 -9.13
N GLY A 74 -5.96 -5.12 -7.98
CA GLY A 74 -6.20 -6.17 -7.01
C GLY A 74 -5.90 -5.66 -5.62
N TRP A 75 -6.29 -6.44 -4.62
CA TRP A 75 -6.03 -6.14 -3.22
C TRP A 75 -5.40 -7.36 -2.54
N ALA A 76 -4.67 -7.10 -1.46
CA ALA A 76 -4.22 -8.13 -0.56
C ALA A 76 -5.29 -8.44 0.48
N LYS A 77 -5.18 -9.61 1.11
CA LYS A 77 -5.99 -9.95 2.27
C LYS A 77 -5.57 -9.02 3.42
N PRO A 78 -6.46 -8.17 3.95
CA PRO A 78 -6.10 -7.26 5.01
C PRO A 78 -5.78 -8.01 6.30
N VAL A 79 -5.02 -7.38 7.18
CA VAL A 79 -4.81 -7.86 8.55
C VAL A 79 -6.03 -7.50 9.41
N PRO A 80 -6.62 -8.48 10.14
CA PRO A 80 -7.81 -8.21 10.92
C PRO A 80 -7.47 -7.31 12.13
N VAL A 81 -8.25 -6.25 12.28
CA VAL A 81 -8.21 -5.35 13.43
C VAL A 81 -9.60 -5.36 14.08
N ASN A 82 -9.63 -5.57 15.38
CA ASN A 82 -10.85 -5.56 16.18
C ASN A 82 -10.88 -4.31 17.09
N PRO A 83 -11.71 -3.31 16.75
CA PRO A 83 -11.80 -2.06 17.50
C PRO A 83 -12.17 -2.24 18.98
N TYR A 84 -12.87 -3.33 19.34
CA TYR A 84 -13.34 -3.57 20.71
C TYR A 84 -12.21 -3.89 21.70
N TYR A 85 -11.02 -4.28 21.21
CA TYR A 85 -9.84 -4.48 22.06
C TYR A 85 -8.99 -3.22 22.24
N LEU A 86 -9.22 -2.17 21.45
CA LEU A 86 -8.41 -0.96 21.49
C LEU A 86 -8.74 -0.11 22.71
N ARG A 87 -7.70 0.38 23.40
CA ARG A 87 -7.84 1.07 24.69
C ARG A 87 -8.49 2.45 24.57
N HIS A 88 -8.25 3.16 23.46
CA HIS A 88 -8.70 4.54 23.25
C HIS A 88 -9.60 4.69 22.01
N GLY A 89 -10.31 3.63 21.62
CA GLY A 89 -11.29 3.67 20.53
C GLY A 89 -10.73 4.25 19.22
N ARG A 90 -11.34 5.34 18.72
CA ARG A 90 -10.97 5.97 17.44
C ARG A 90 -9.54 6.53 17.40
N LEU A 91 -8.98 6.95 18.53
CA LEU A 91 -7.60 7.42 18.56
C LEU A 91 -6.63 6.28 18.22
N ASP A 92 -6.86 5.11 18.81
CA ASP A 92 -6.04 3.93 18.54
C ASP A 92 -6.28 3.41 17.12
N LEU A 93 -7.51 3.47 16.59
CA LEU A 93 -7.78 3.17 15.18
C LEU A 93 -7.01 4.11 14.24
N MET A 94 -6.95 5.41 14.54
CA MET A 94 -6.15 6.36 13.76
C MET A 94 -4.66 5.97 13.79
N TYR A 95 -4.12 5.58 14.94
CA TYR A 95 -2.71 5.12 15.02
C TYR A 95 -2.48 3.86 14.20
N VAL A 96 -3.41 2.91 14.26
CA VAL A 96 -3.37 1.71 13.44
C VAL A 96 -3.37 2.09 11.96
N SER A 97 -4.29 2.93 11.50
CA SER A 97 -4.38 3.34 10.09
C SER A 97 -3.18 4.14 9.59
N ILE A 98 -2.50 4.91 10.45
CA ILE A 98 -1.26 5.60 10.04
C ILE A 98 -0.08 4.62 9.91
N ALA A 99 -0.13 3.46 10.57
CA ALA A 99 0.99 2.52 10.60
C ALA A 99 1.38 1.99 9.21
N GLY A 100 0.41 1.64 8.37
CA GLY A 100 0.66 1.19 7.00
C GLY A 100 1.34 2.26 6.13
N PRO A 101 0.76 3.47 5.99
CA PRO A 101 1.39 4.60 5.30
C PRO A 101 2.79 4.93 5.86
N ALA A 102 2.97 4.88 7.18
CA ALA A 102 4.29 5.08 7.80
C ALA A 102 5.29 3.99 7.37
N ALA A 103 4.88 2.73 7.28
CA ALA A 103 5.73 1.67 6.75
C ALA A 103 6.07 1.89 5.28
N ASN A 104 5.15 2.39 4.45
CA ASN A 104 5.48 2.75 3.07
C ASN A 104 6.48 3.90 2.99
N ILE A 105 6.38 4.92 3.86
CA ILE A 105 7.39 5.98 3.94
C ILE A 105 8.77 5.39 4.25
N LEU A 106 8.87 4.56 5.28
CA LEU A 106 10.15 3.94 5.68
C LEU A 106 10.74 3.08 4.55
N GLN A 107 9.91 2.27 3.89
CA GLN A 107 10.34 1.48 2.74
C GLN A 107 10.78 2.36 1.57
N MET A 108 10.03 3.41 1.23
CA MET A 108 10.38 4.35 0.17
C MET A 108 11.73 5.02 0.43
N LEU A 109 11.97 5.47 1.66
CA LEU A 109 13.25 6.06 2.07
C LEU A 109 14.39 5.04 2.02
N GLY A 110 14.15 3.81 2.46
CA GLY A 110 15.12 2.71 2.39
C GLY A 110 15.52 2.38 0.95
N TRP A 111 14.54 2.18 0.05
CA TRP A 111 14.80 1.97 -1.38
C TRP A 111 15.50 3.17 -2.01
N GLY A 112 15.11 4.39 -1.64
CA GLY A 112 15.73 5.63 -2.12
C GLY A 112 17.20 5.76 -1.75
N LEU A 113 17.55 5.39 -0.51
CA LEU A 113 18.93 5.35 -0.06
C LEU A 113 19.74 4.35 -0.88
N ILE A 114 19.22 3.12 -1.06
CA ILE A 114 19.87 2.09 -1.89
C ILE A 114 20.07 2.61 -3.31
N PHE A 115 19.06 3.26 -3.89
CA PHE A 115 19.13 3.82 -5.24
C PHE A 115 20.26 4.84 -5.37
N ARG A 116 20.35 5.78 -4.42
CA ARG A 116 21.42 6.81 -4.43
C ARG A 116 22.80 6.20 -4.28
N LEU A 117 22.94 5.17 -3.43
CA LEU A 117 24.21 4.46 -3.26
C LEU A 117 24.61 3.73 -4.53
N LEU A 118 23.66 3.09 -5.24
CA LEU A 118 23.93 2.49 -6.54
C LEU A 118 24.46 3.55 -7.50
N VAL A 119 23.73 4.65 -7.72
CA VAL A 119 24.13 5.72 -8.63
C VAL A 119 25.52 6.28 -8.28
N ALA A 120 25.84 6.43 -6.98
CA ALA A 120 27.12 6.95 -6.52
C ALA A 120 28.32 6.03 -6.83
N VAL A 121 28.11 4.70 -6.85
CA VAL A 121 29.17 3.73 -7.20
C VAL A 121 29.43 3.70 -8.72
N GLY A 122 28.49 4.24 -9.51
CA GLY A 122 28.59 4.36 -10.96
C GLY A 122 28.00 3.14 -11.71
N PRO A 123 27.36 3.34 -12.87
CA PRO A 123 26.81 2.22 -13.63
C PRO A 123 27.92 1.38 -14.28
N SER A 124 27.92 0.08 -14.02
CA SER A 124 28.79 -0.88 -14.71
C SER A 124 28.00 -2.13 -15.12
N GLY A 125 27.40 -2.08 -16.31
CA GLY A 125 26.84 -3.25 -17.01
C GLY A 125 25.34 -3.50 -16.81
N SER A 126 24.82 -4.45 -17.58
CA SER A 126 23.38 -4.73 -17.72
C SER A 126 22.68 -5.21 -16.44
N LEU A 127 23.41 -5.88 -15.54
CA LEU A 127 22.86 -6.30 -14.24
C LEU A 127 22.57 -5.10 -13.34
N PHE A 128 23.44 -4.08 -13.39
CA PHE A 128 23.29 -2.86 -12.60
C PHE A 128 22.02 -2.11 -13.01
N ASP A 129 21.73 -2.03 -14.31
CA ASP A 129 20.50 -1.41 -14.82
C ASP A 129 19.24 -2.13 -14.33
N VAL A 130 19.25 -3.47 -14.33
CA VAL A 130 18.12 -4.28 -13.83
C VAL A 130 17.92 -4.06 -12.33
N VAL A 131 19.00 -4.04 -11.54
CA VAL A 131 18.92 -3.78 -10.10
C VAL A 131 18.44 -2.35 -9.83
N GLY A 132 18.97 -1.37 -10.55
CA GLY A 132 18.53 0.02 -10.47
C GLY A 132 17.04 0.19 -10.78
N ASP A 133 16.54 -0.45 -11.84
CA ASP A 133 15.13 -0.48 -12.20
C ASP A 133 14.26 -1.06 -11.06
N LEU A 134 14.69 -2.17 -10.45
CA LEU A 134 13.96 -2.83 -9.37
C LEU A 134 13.94 -2.01 -8.08
N VAL A 135 15.07 -1.41 -7.72
CA VAL A 135 15.17 -0.52 -6.56
C VAL A 135 14.29 0.71 -6.77
N LEU A 136 14.34 1.33 -7.97
CA LEU A 136 13.48 2.45 -8.31
C LEU A 136 12.00 2.04 -8.27
N PHE A 137 11.66 0.84 -8.76
CA PHE A 137 10.32 0.29 -8.63
C PHE A 137 9.87 0.18 -7.17
N GLY A 138 10.78 -0.20 -6.26
CA GLY A 138 10.55 -0.19 -4.81
C GLY A 138 10.22 1.20 -4.24
N VAL A 139 10.89 2.26 -4.71
CA VAL A 139 10.55 3.65 -4.35
C VAL A 139 9.16 4.02 -4.87
N VAL A 140 8.94 3.79 -6.17
CA VAL A 140 7.69 4.14 -6.87
C VAL A 140 6.48 3.46 -6.23
N ILE A 141 6.55 2.15 -5.98
CA ILE A 141 5.40 1.43 -5.45
C ILE A 141 5.03 1.91 -4.05
N ASN A 142 6.02 2.18 -3.19
CA ASN A 142 5.77 2.69 -1.86
C ASN A 142 5.24 4.12 -1.88
N ALA A 143 5.69 4.97 -2.80
CA ALA A 143 5.13 6.31 -3.00
C ALA A 143 3.66 6.24 -3.46
N VAL A 144 3.34 5.35 -4.41
CA VAL A 144 1.96 5.14 -4.89
C VAL A 144 1.07 4.61 -3.77
N LEU A 145 1.49 3.57 -3.04
CA LEU A 145 0.73 2.99 -1.92
C LEU A 145 0.52 4.02 -0.80
N LEU A 146 1.52 4.85 -0.51
CA LEU A 146 1.41 5.94 0.45
C LEU A 146 0.32 6.93 0.03
N VAL A 147 0.40 7.47 -1.18
CA VAL A 147 -0.57 8.47 -1.66
C VAL A 147 -1.97 7.86 -1.75
N PHE A 148 -2.08 6.63 -2.25
CA PHE A 148 -3.36 5.92 -2.37
C PHE A 148 -4.02 5.71 -1.01
N ASN A 149 -3.29 5.17 -0.03
CA ASN A 149 -3.86 4.89 1.29
C ASN A 149 -4.14 6.16 2.11
N LEU A 150 -3.54 7.30 1.80
CA LEU A 150 -3.88 8.58 2.44
C LEU A 150 -5.17 9.22 1.91
N ILE A 151 -5.78 8.68 0.85
CA ILE A 151 -7.04 9.18 0.33
C ILE A 151 -8.15 8.98 1.37
N PRO A 152 -8.94 10.01 1.71
CA PRO A 152 -9.95 9.94 2.76
C PRO A 152 -11.25 9.26 2.31
N VAL A 153 -11.15 8.07 1.71
CA VAL A 153 -12.28 7.30 1.18
C VAL A 153 -12.22 5.87 1.75
N PRO A 154 -13.25 5.39 2.46
CA PRO A 154 -13.28 4.00 2.92
C PRO A 154 -13.16 3.02 1.75
N PRO A 155 -12.42 1.91 1.88
CA PRO A 155 -11.81 1.39 3.11
C PRO A 155 -10.36 1.87 3.34
N LEU A 156 -9.88 2.89 2.64
CA LEU A 156 -8.49 3.35 2.70
C LEU A 156 -8.15 3.98 4.05
N ASP A 157 -6.88 3.88 4.46
CA ASP A 157 -6.41 4.32 5.78
C ASP A 157 -6.75 5.78 6.10
N GLY A 158 -6.64 6.67 5.10
CA GLY A 158 -6.91 8.09 5.23
C GLY A 158 -8.33 8.38 5.72
N SER A 159 -9.29 7.50 5.42
CA SER A 159 -10.67 7.63 5.90
C SER A 159 -10.79 7.46 7.42
N ARG A 160 -9.98 6.58 8.02
CA ARG A 160 -9.95 6.37 9.47
C ARG A 160 -9.23 7.50 10.20
N VAL A 161 -8.18 8.04 9.58
CA VAL A 161 -7.53 9.27 10.06
C VAL A 161 -8.52 10.44 10.04
N LEU A 162 -9.25 10.60 8.93
CA LEU A 162 -10.28 11.63 8.81
C LEU A 162 -11.41 11.43 9.84
N ALA A 163 -11.85 10.20 10.06
CA ALA A 163 -12.90 9.89 11.05
C ALA A 163 -12.51 10.29 12.48
N TRP A 164 -11.22 10.24 12.83
CA TRP A 164 -10.75 10.74 14.13
C TRP A 164 -10.70 12.27 14.21
N LEU A 165 -10.37 12.96 13.10
CA LEU A 165 -10.34 14.43 13.03
C LEU A 165 -11.75 15.06 13.02
N LEU A 166 -12.76 14.31 12.58
CA LEU A 166 -14.12 14.80 12.43
C LEU A 166 -14.96 14.67 13.71
N PRO A 167 -15.93 15.57 13.92
CA PRO A 167 -16.99 15.36 14.91
C PRO A 167 -17.72 14.02 14.69
N GLU A 168 -18.16 13.41 15.78
CA GLU A 168 -18.82 12.08 15.82
C GLU A 168 -19.88 11.89 14.72
N ARG A 169 -20.72 12.90 14.50
CA ARG A 169 -21.80 12.86 13.50
C ARG A 169 -21.31 12.58 12.07
N TYR A 170 -20.13 13.09 11.69
CA TYR A 170 -19.58 12.91 10.35
C TYR A 170 -18.72 11.65 10.26
N ALA A 171 -18.04 11.29 11.33
CA ALA A 171 -17.33 10.02 11.41
C ALA A 171 -18.29 8.82 11.27
N GLN A 172 -19.49 8.90 11.84
CA GLN A 172 -20.54 7.91 11.62
C GLN A 172 -21.00 7.80 10.16
N VAL A 173 -20.89 8.87 9.36
CA VAL A 173 -21.17 8.79 7.92
C VAL A 173 -20.11 7.95 7.23
N LEU A 174 -18.84 8.13 7.58
CA LEU A 174 -17.74 7.30 7.07
C LEU A 174 -17.92 5.82 7.42
N ASP A 175 -18.32 5.53 8.67
CA ASP A 175 -18.60 4.15 9.12
C ASP A 175 -19.78 3.52 8.34
N ARG A 176 -20.80 4.31 7.97
CA ARG A 176 -21.96 3.82 7.19
C ARG A 176 -21.64 3.54 5.71
N ILE A 177 -20.71 4.28 5.11
CA ILE A 177 -20.32 4.06 3.70
C ILE A 177 -19.25 2.97 3.54
N GLU A 178 -18.54 2.62 4.61
CA GLU A 178 -17.46 1.64 4.60
C GLU A 178 -17.83 0.29 3.94
N PRO A 179 -19.02 -0.30 4.17
CA PRO A 179 -19.41 -1.55 3.48
C PRO A 179 -19.46 -1.43 1.95
N PHE A 180 -19.68 -0.22 1.42
CA PHE A 180 -19.66 0.07 -0.01
C PHE A 180 -18.28 0.55 -0.49
N GLY A 181 -17.29 0.65 0.40
CA GLY A 181 -16.01 1.27 0.14
C GLY A 181 -15.29 0.69 -1.07
N ILE A 182 -15.27 -0.63 -1.22
CA ILE A 182 -14.63 -1.27 -2.39
C ILE A 182 -15.32 -0.88 -3.70
N MET A 183 -16.65 -0.77 -3.71
CA MET A 183 -17.42 -0.32 -4.86
C MET A 183 -17.15 1.16 -5.16
N ILE A 184 -17.01 1.99 -4.14
CA ILE A 184 -16.62 3.41 -4.27
C ILE A 184 -15.22 3.50 -4.90
N VAL A 185 -14.26 2.70 -4.43
CA VAL A 185 -12.90 2.64 -5.01
C VAL A 185 -12.98 2.26 -6.48
N PHE A 186 -13.75 1.22 -6.84
CA PHE A 186 -13.94 0.86 -8.26
C PHE A 186 -14.60 1.95 -9.10
N ALA A 187 -15.59 2.66 -8.55
CA ALA A 187 -16.22 3.77 -9.25
C ALA A 187 -15.23 4.93 -9.50
N LEU A 188 -14.48 5.33 -8.47
CA LEU A 188 -13.45 6.37 -8.57
C LEU A 188 -12.34 5.99 -9.55
N LEU A 189 -11.98 4.71 -9.56
CA LEU A 189 -11.02 4.15 -10.49
C LEU A 189 -11.50 4.22 -11.94
N PHE A 190 -12.75 3.82 -12.21
CA PHE A 190 -13.34 3.88 -13.55
C PHE A 190 -13.49 5.33 -14.05
N LEU A 191 -13.81 6.26 -13.14
CA LEU A 191 -13.87 7.69 -13.41
C LEU A 191 -12.48 8.35 -13.55
N ARG A 192 -11.38 7.57 -13.44
CA ARG A 192 -9.99 8.04 -13.51
C ARG A 192 -9.65 9.11 -12.47
N VAL A 193 -10.36 9.13 -11.34
CA VAL A 193 -10.10 10.07 -10.26
C VAL A 193 -8.71 9.86 -9.71
N PHE A 194 -8.24 8.61 -9.62
CA PHE A 194 -6.90 8.29 -9.09
C PHE A 194 -5.73 8.71 -9.99
N ASP A 195 -5.95 9.30 -11.16
CA ASP A 195 -4.86 9.78 -12.02
C ASP A 195 -4.03 10.89 -11.32
N PHE A 196 -4.59 11.61 -10.34
CA PHE A 196 -3.85 12.58 -9.53
C PHE A 196 -2.75 11.94 -8.66
N ILE A 197 -2.80 10.63 -8.42
CA ILE A 197 -1.79 9.92 -7.64
C ILE A 197 -0.43 10.00 -8.33
N TRP A 198 -0.40 9.92 -9.66
CA TRP A 198 0.85 9.90 -10.42
C TRP A 198 1.73 11.14 -10.23
N PRO A 199 1.23 12.38 -10.40
CA PRO A 199 2.07 13.56 -10.16
C PRO A 199 2.53 13.68 -8.71
N LEU A 200 1.71 13.29 -7.72
CA LEU A 200 2.10 13.30 -6.31
C LEU A 200 3.18 12.27 -6.00
N ALA A 201 2.98 11.02 -6.43
CA ALA A 201 3.95 9.94 -6.27
C ALA A 201 5.26 10.27 -7.00
N ALA A 202 5.19 10.85 -8.21
CA ALA A 202 6.37 11.30 -8.94
C ALA A 202 7.13 12.40 -8.18
N GLY A 203 6.43 13.36 -7.56
CA GLY A 203 7.05 14.37 -6.71
C GLY A 203 7.81 13.76 -5.52
N LEU A 204 7.20 12.78 -4.84
CA LEU A 204 7.85 12.04 -3.74
C LEU A 204 9.06 11.25 -4.21
N VAL A 205 8.95 10.56 -5.35
CA VAL A 205 10.06 9.81 -5.95
C VAL A 205 11.23 10.74 -6.26
N ARG A 206 10.98 11.89 -6.90
CA ARG A 206 12.03 12.88 -7.20
C ARG A 206 12.68 13.43 -5.94
N LEU A 207 11.90 13.72 -4.89
CA LEU A 207 12.42 14.16 -3.60
C LEU A 207 13.39 13.11 -3.01
N VAL A 208 13.00 11.85 -3.05
CA VAL A 208 13.74 10.73 -2.46
C VAL A 208 14.95 10.34 -3.32
N VAL A 209 14.82 10.31 -4.63
CA VAL A 209 15.89 9.90 -5.56
C VAL A 209 16.88 11.03 -5.85
N GLY A 210 16.42 12.28 -5.85
CA GLY A 210 17.26 13.47 -6.00
C GLY A 210 17.36 14.04 -7.41
N PHE A 211 16.50 13.61 -8.33
CA PHE A 211 16.35 14.15 -9.70
C PHE A 211 14.97 13.84 -10.28
#